data_AF-G5AE00-F1
#
_entry.id   AF-G5AE00-F1
#
_cell.length_a   1.000
_cell.length_b   1.000
_cell.length_c   1.000
_cell.angle_alpha   90.00
_cell.angle_beta   90.00
_cell.angle_gamma   90.00
#
_symmetry.space_group_name_H-M   'P 1'
#
loop_
_entity.id
_entity.type
_entity.pdbx_description
1 polymer ?
#
loop_
_entity_poly.entity_id
_entity_poly.type
_entity_poly.pdbx_seq_one_letter_code
_entity_poly.pdbx_strand_id
1 'polypeptide(L)'
;MPSSRRSYSITEKLSILAEYEASVEGSGFHAVGLRHGARLYEWVISRNRKGLRVKDSYIRLQARNIHRQLHGEDAVGFEASSGWLARFKARRNLVSRRQTTSRSLPADAPDVCRLFIRSVHHLIAKHGIQPKNIINMDQVPRYFETEPKTTITTRGSREVLLRKGGSSHKRFTAT
;
A
#
# COMPACT_ATOMS: atom_id res chain seq x y z
N MET A 1 -23.62 11.95 18.48
CA MET A 1 -22.38 12.30 19.19
C MET A 1 -22.25 13.82 19.20
N PRO A 2 -22.21 14.48 20.36
CA PRO A 2 -22.13 15.94 20.41
C PRO A 2 -20.78 16.41 19.88
N SER A 3 -20.80 17.29 18.88
CA SER A 3 -19.62 17.92 18.30
C SER A 3 -19.14 19.01 19.27
N SER A 4 -18.18 18.69 20.14
CA SER A 4 -17.46 19.70 20.90
C SER A 4 -16.63 20.57 19.94
N ARG A 5 -17.02 21.83 19.79
CA ARG A 5 -16.29 22.82 18.99
C ARG A 5 -15.06 23.22 19.80
N ARG A 6 -13.88 22.83 19.32
CA ARG A 6 -12.61 23.24 19.93
C ARG A 6 -12.40 24.73 19.66
N SER A 7 -12.28 25.53 20.72
CA SER A 7 -12.00 26.96 20.63
C SER A 7 -10.49 27.19 20.54
N TYR A 8 -10.05 27.89 19.49
CA TYR A 8 -8.64 28.24 19.28
C TYR A 8 -8.29 29.56 19.94
N SER A 9 -7.09 29.62 20.53
CA SER A 9 -6.53 30.82 21.13
C SER A 9 -6.15 31.85 20.05
N ILE A 10 -5.94 33.10 20.48
CA ILE A 10 -5.54 34.19 19.58
C ILE A 10 -4.16 33.91 18.97
N THR A 11 -3.24 33.34 19.73
CA THR A 11 -1.89 32.97 19.25
C THR A 11 -1.94 31.89 18.19
N GLU A 12 -2.79 30.87 18.36
CA GLU A 12 -3.03 29.84 17.34
C GLU A 12 -3.60 30.41 16.03
N LYS A 13 -4.44 31.44 16.10
CA LYS A 13 -5.00 32.09 14.91
C LYS A 13 -3.95 32.94 14.18
N LEU A 14 -3.07 33.63 14.92
CA LEU A 14 -2.03 34.49 14.33
C LEU A 14 -0.96 33.67 13.61
N SER A 15 -0.56 32.50 14.14
CA SER A 15 0.37 31.61 13.45
C SER A 15 -0.22 31.04 12.15
N ILE A 16 -1.52 30.70 12.14
CA ILE A 16 -2.23 30.25 10.94
C ILE A 16 -2.24 31.33 9.85
N LEU A 17 -2.44 32.60 10.23
CA LEU A 17 -2.49 33.73 9.29
C LEU A 17 -1.12 34.08 8.71
N ALA A 18 -0.06 33.96 9.50
CA ALA A 18 1.32 34.25 9.06
C ALA A 18 1.82 33.27 7.98
N GLU A 19 1.20 32.09 7.85
CA GLU A 19 1.61 31.03 6.92
C GLU A 19 0.68 30.86 5.70
N TYR A 20 -0.29 31.75 5.53
CA TYR A 20 -1.25 31.71 4.42
C TYR A 20 -0.62 32.13 3.08
N GLU A 21 -0.85 31.34 2.02
CA GLU A 21 -0.57 31.71 0.64
C GLU A 21 -1.90 31.93 -0.12
N ALA A 22 -1.95 32.98 -0.92
CA ALA A 22 -3.13 33.32 -1.72
C ALA A 22 -3.46 32.20 -2.73
N SER A 23 -4.75 32.01 -3.01
CA SER A 23 -5.32 31.00 -3.91
C SER A 23 -5.51 29.58 -3.34
N VAL A 24 -5.40 29.43 -2.02
CA VAL A 24 -5.85 28.22 -1.32
C VAL A 24 -7.38 28.29 -1.07
N GLU A 25 -8.16 27.39 -1.68
CA GLU A 25 -9.57 27.21 -1.32
C GLU A 25 -9.71 26.55 0.07
N GLY A 26 -10.35 27.26 1.01
CA GLY A 26 -10.72 26.77 2.34
C GLY A 26 -10.36 27.73 3.49
N SER A 27 -10.94 27.51 4.67
CA SER A 27 -10.75 28.38 5.86
C SER A 27 -10.05 27.67 7.04
N GLY A 28 -9.26 28.41 7.83
CA GLY A 28 -8.69 27.97 9.11
C GLY A 28 -7.64 26.85 9.01
N PHE A 29 -7.77 25.79 9.85
CA PHE A 29 -6.91 24.59 9.87
C PHE A 29 -6.79 23.86 8.52
N HIS A 30 -7.60 24.23 7.53
CA HIS A 30 -7.48 23.80 6.15
C HIS A 30 -6.15 24.27 5.52
N ALA A 31 -5.68 25.49 5.84
CA ALA A 31 -4.42 26.06 5.38
C ALA A 31 -3.19 25.40 6.05
N VAL A 32 -3.22 25.17 7.37
CA VAL A 32 -2.17 24.43 8.08
C VAL A 32 -2.11 22.96 7.62
N GLY A 33 -3.27 22.36 7.34
CA GLY A 33 -3.36 21.04 6.72
C GLY A 33 -2.70 20.94 5.34
N LEU A 34 -2.48 22.07 4.64
CA LEU A 34 -1.85 22.10 3.32
C LEU A 34 -0.33 21.96 3.39
N ARG A 35 0.39 22.64 4.28
CA ARG A 35 1.87 22.48 4.40
C ARG A 35 2.25 21.11 4.95
N HIS A 36 1.67 20.67 6.07
CA HIS A 36 1.92 19.33 6.62
C HIS A 36 1.47 18.22 5.66
N GLY A 37 0.29 18.41 5.05
CA GLY A 37 -0.30 17.43 4.15
C GLY A 37 0.35 17.39 2.77
N ALA A 38 0.98 18.47 2.30
CA ALA A 38 1.70 18.50 1.03
C ALA A 38 3.03 17.76 1.17
N ARG A 39 3.86 18.11 2.15
CA ARG A 39 5.15 17.43 2.40
C ARG A 39 4.99 15.94 2.67
N LEU A 40 3.95 15.55 3.41
CA LEU A 40 3.64 14.15 3.64
C LEU A 40 3.15 13.44 2.37
N TYR A 41 2.33 14.11 1.55
CA TYR A 41 1.87 13.56 0.28
C TYR A 41 3.03 13.36 -0.69
N GLU A 42 3.90 14.36 -0.86
CA GLU A 42 5.12 14.25 -1.67
C GLU A 42 6.02 13.12 -1.21
N TRP A 43 6.15 12.92 0.11
CA TRP A 43 6.87 11.78 0.65
C TRP A 43 6.25 10.43 0.23
N VAL A 44 4.91 10.31 0.27
CA VAL A 44 4.22 9.10 -0.22
C VAL A 44 4.48 8.88 -1.71
N ILE A 45 4.38 9.94 -2.54
CA ILE A 45 4.61 9.85 -3.98
C ILE A 45 6.07 9.47 -4.28
N SER A 46 7.05 10.10 -3.62
CA SER A 46 8.47 9.81 -3.78
C SER A 46 8.80 8.34 -3.43
N ARG A 47 8.19 7.81 -2.36
CA ARG A 47 8.31 6.39 -1.99
C ARG A 47 7.73 5.48 -3.06
N ASN A 48 6.51 5.75 -3.53
CA ASN A 48 5.86 4.95 -4.57
C ASN A 48 6.63 4.99 -5.90
N ARG A 49 7.20 6.14 -6.30
CA ARG A 49 8.06 6.26 -7.48
C ARG A 49 9.31 5.36 -7.40
N LYS A 50 9.84 5.16 -6.19
CA LYS A 50 10.97 4.24 -5.93
C LYS A 50 10.53 2.77 -5.77
N GLY A 51 9.24 2.48 -5.96
CA GLY A 51 8.65 1.16 -5.70
C GLY A 51 8.65 0.77 -4.22
N LEU A 52 8.84 1.72 -3.30
CA LEU A 52 8.93 1.45 -1.88
C LEU A 52 7.54 1.42 -1.26
N ARG A 53 7.23 0.33 -0.56
CA ARG A 53 5.95 0.14 0.12
C ARG A 53 5.64 1.28 1.10
N VAL A 54 4.40 1.75 1.07
CA VAL A 54 3.80 2.67 2.04
C VAL A 54 2.65 1.98 2.77
N LYS A 55 2.71 1.99 4.11
CA LYS A 55 1.63 1.51 5.01
C LYS A 55 1.02 2.69 5.76
N ASP A 56 -0.21 2.50 6.24
CA ASP A 56 -0.88 3.44 7.15
C ASP A 56 -0.01 3.80 8.37
N SER A 57 0.66 2.83 8.99
CA SER A 57 1.58 3.07 10.11
C SER A 57 2.77 3.95 9.72
N TYR A 58 3.26 3.85 8.48
CA TYR A 58 4.37 4.66 7.99
C TYR A 58 3.92 6.11 7.77
N ILE A 59 2.73 6.30 7.22
CA ILE A 59 2.13 7.64 7.05
C ILE A 59 1.95 8.31 8.41
N ARG A 60 1.41 7.59 9.40
CA ARG A 60 1.23 8.12 10.77
C ARG A 60 2.57 8.45 11.44
N LEU A 61 3.58 7.59 11.29
CA LEU A 61 4.91 7.85 11.81
C LEU A 61 5.54 9.08 11.14
N GLN A 62 5.48 9.16 9.82
CA GLN A 62 6.08 10.26 9.09
C GLN A 62 5.35 11.59 9.33
N ALA A 63 4.03 11.56 9.50
CA ALA A 63 3.26 12.73 9.91
C ALA A 63 3.75 13.28 11.25
N ARG A 64 3.96 12.41 12.25
CA ARG A 64 4.50 12.81 13.56
C ARG A 64 5.91 13.36 13.44
N ASN A 65 6.75 12.75 12.61
CA ASN A 65 8.12 13.24 12.38
C ASN A 65 8.11 14.64 11.74
N ILE A 66 7.28 14.86 10.71
CA ILE A 66 7.13 16.18 10.08
C ILE A 66 6.61 17.21 11.09
N HIS A 67 5.65 16.84 11.93
CA HIS A 67 5.13 17.71 12.99
C HIS A 67 6.22 18.12 13.99
N ARG A 68 7.01 17.15 14.50
CA ARG A 68 8.13 17.45 15.40
C ARG A 68 9.19 18.34 14.76
N GLN A 69 9.49 18.14 13.48
CA GLN A 69 10.46 18.97 12.77
C GLN A 69 10.02 20.42 12.61
N LEU A 70 8.72 20.68 12.52
CA LEU A 70 8.18 22.02 12.30
C LEU A 70 7.96 22.79 13.60
N HIS A 71 7.60 22.08 14.68
CA HIS A 71 7.23 22.71 15.95
C HIS A 71 8.27 22.53 17.07
N GLY A 72 9.35 21.77 16.85
CA GLY A 72 10.44 21.64 17.83
C GLY A 72 9.94 21.17 19.20
N GLU A 73 10.28 21.91 20.26
CA GLU A 73 9.85 21.65 21.64
C GLU A 73 8.35 21.87 21.85
N ASP A 74 7.69 22.69 21.02
CA ASP A 74 6.25 22.95 21.05
C ASP A 74 5.43 21.85 20.36
N ALA A 75 6.06 20.75 19.93
CA ALA A 75 5.43 19.67 19.18
C ALA A 75 4.54 18.73 20.02
N VAL A 76 3.67 19.29 20.86
CA VAL A 76 2.80 18.54 21.78
C VAL A 76 1.42 18.28 21.14
N GLY A 77 0.85 17.09 21.36
CA GLY A 77 -0.57 16.81 21.09
C GLY A 77 -0.95 16.31 19.68
N PHE A 78 -0.01 16.16 18.74
CA PHE A 78 -0.30 15.57 17.43
C PHE A 78 -0.07 14.05 17.40
N GLU A 79 -1.17 13.28 17.48
CA GLU A 79 -1.12 11.81 17.54
C GLU A 79 -1.20 11.11 16.17
N ALA A 80 -1.45 11.85 15.09
CA ALA A 80 -1.78 11.31 13.77
C ALA A 80 -2.83 10.19 13.87
N SER A 81 -3.98 10.47 14.51
CA SER A 81 -5.02 9.46 14.81
C SER A 81 -5.56 8.74 13.56
N SER A 82 -6.28 7.64 13.76
CA SER A 82 -6.92 6.88 12.65
C SER A 82 -7.89 7.76 11.84
N GLY A 83 -8.69 8.59 12.51
CA GLY A 83 -9.60 9.54 11.87
C GLY A 83 -8.87 10.62 11.09
N TRP A 84 -7.76 11.15 11.62
CA TRP A 84 -6.90 12.08 10.87
C TRP A 84 -6.33 11.43 9.62
N LEU A 85 -5.82 10.19 9.72
CA LEU A 85 -5.27 9.45 8.60
C LEU A 85 -6.32 9.19 7.51
N ALA A 86 -7.53 8.79 7.89
CA ALA A 86 -8.64 8.57 6.96
C ALA A 86 -8.96 9.86 6.17
N ARG A 87 -9.05 11.00 6.87
CA ARG A 87 -9.27 12.32 6.24
C ARG A 87 -8.11 12.74 5.35
N PHE A 88 -6.86 12.50 5.77
CA PHE A 88 -5.68 12.76 4.95
C PHE A 88 -5.72 11.94 3.64
N LYS A 89 -5.99 10.64 3.73
CA LYS A 89 -6.12 9.77 2.55
C LYS A 89 -7.25 10.20 1.63
N ALA A 90 -8.41 10.57 2.20
CA ALA A 90 -9.54 11.06 1.43
C ALA A 90 -9.19 12.36 0.66
N ARG A 91 -8.62 13.36 1.34
CA ARG A 91 -8.23 14.65 0.73
C ARG A 91 -7.16 14.50 -0.36
N ARG A 92 -6.24 13.54 -0.22
CA ARG A 92 -5.15 13.30 -1.18
C ARG A 92 -5.45 12.17 -2.17
N ASN A 93 -6.70 11.68 -2.19
CA ASN A 93 -7.16 10.58 -3.04
C ASN A 93 -6.24 9.34 -2.97
N LEU A 94 -5.77 9.00 -1.78
CA LEU A 94 -4.89 7.86 -1.53
C LEU A 94 -5.70 6.63 -1.15
N VAL A 95 -5.38 5.49 -1.76
CA VAL A 95 -6.04 4.21 -1.52
C VAL A 95 -5.02 3.07 -1.45
N SER A 96 -5.39 1.98 -0.78
CA SER A 96 -4.62 0.74 -0.86
C SER A 96 -4.77 0.13 -2.24
N ARG A 97 -3.66 -0.20 -2.89
CA ARG A 97 -3.65 -0.86 -4.20
C ARG A 97 -2.74 -2.07 -4.17
N ARG A 98 -3.13 -3.09 -4.94
CA ARG A 98 -2.32 -4.28 -5.19
C ARG A 98 -1.27 -3.99 -6.26
N GLN A 99 -0.11 -4.63 -6.14
CA GLN A 99 0.92 -4.63 -7.17
C GLN A 99 0.33 -5.06 -8.51
N THR A 100 0.71 -4.37 -9.59
CA THR A 100 0.36 -4.79 -10.94
C THR A 100 1.20 -6.00 -11.32
N THR A 101 0.56 -7.10 -11.73
CA THR A 101 1.23 -8.31 -12.22
C THR A 101 0.80 -8.58 -13.66
N SER A 102 1.74 -8.61 -14.59
CA SER A 102 1.52 -8.88 -16.02
C SER A 102 1.63 -10.38 -16.33
N ARG A 103 0.75 -11.20 -15.74
CA ARG A 103 0.66 -12.63 -16.11
C ARG A 103 -0.48 -12.83 -17.10
N SER A 104 -0.16 -12.87 -18.38
CA SER A 104 -1.02 -13.47 -19.41
C SER A 104 -0.65 -14.94 -19.59
N LEU A 105 -1.63 -15.78 -19.92
CA LEU A 105 -1.33 -17.14 -20.36
C LEU A 105 -0.80 -17.09 -21.80
N PRO A 106 0.10 -18.02 -22.18
CA PRO A 106 0.44 -18.26 -23.58
C PRO A 106 -0.81 -18.60 -24.43
N ALA A 107 -0.77 -18.29 -25.72
CA ALA A 107 -1.90 -18.53 -26.63
C ALA A 107 -2.24 -20.03 -26.78
N ASP A 108 -1.24 -20.90 -26.64
CA ASP A 108 -1.32 -22.36 -26.75
C ASP A 108 -1.69 -23.05 -25.42
N ALA A 109 -1.87 -22.31 -24.32
CA ALA A 109 -2.21 -22.88 -23.02
C ALA A 109 -3.43 -23.83 -23.05
N PRO A 110 -4.52 -23.57 -23.81
CA PRO A 110 -5.65 -24.51 -23.91
C PRO A 110 -5.25 -25.86 -24.49
N ASP A 111 -4.40 -25.88 -25.51
CA ASP A 111 -3.99 -27.11 -26.19
C ASP A 111 -3.04 -27.92 -25.32
N VAL A 112 -2.10 -27.26 -24.64
CA VAL A 112 -1.23 -27.91 -23.65
C VAL A 112 -2.05 -28.56 -22.53
N CYS A 113 -3.06 -27.87 -22.00
CA CYS A 113 -3.96 -28.44 -20.98
C CYS A 113 -4.71 -29.68 -21.48
N ARG A 114 -5.25 -29.64 -22.70
CA ARG A 114 -5.97 -30.78 -23.29
C ARG A 114 -5.04 -31.98 -23.51
N LEU A 115 -3.83 -31.74 -24.02
CA LEU A 115 -2.82 -32.78 -24.25
C LEU A 115 -2.39 -33.44 -22.94
N PHE A 116 -2.19 -32.65 -21.88
CA PHE A 116 -1.88 -33.17 -20.55
C PHE A 116 -3.00 -34.07 -20.02
N ILE A 117 -4.25 -33.61 -20.05
CA ILE A 117 -5.42 -34.37 -19.58
C ILE A 117 -5.52 -35.71 -20.33
N ARG A 118 -5.41 -35.69 -21.67
CA ARG A 118 -5.45 -36.92 -22.49
C ARG A 118 -4.32 -37.89 -22.14
N SER A 119 -3.10 -37.37 -21.95
CA SER A 119 -1.94 -38.18 -21.56
C SER A 119 -2.13 -38.85 -20.20
N VAL A 120 -2.66 -38.12 -19.22
CA VAL A 120 -2.96 -38.66 -17.88
C VAL A 120 -4.03 -39.76 -17.96
N HIS A 121 -5.13 -39.53 -18.68
CA HIS A 121 -6.17 -40.56 -18.88
C HIS A 121 -5.62 -41.81 -19.55
N HIS A 122 -4.77 -41.65 -20.57
CA HIS A 122 -4.12 -42.79 -21.23
C HIS A 122 -3.25 -43.59 -20.26
N LEU A 123 -2.44 -42.93 -19.42
CA LEU A 123 -1.59 -43.58 -18.43
C LEU A 123 -2.42 -44.34 -17.37
N ILE A 124 -3.50 -43.72 -16.87
CA ILE A 124 -4.40 -44.37 -15.90
C ILE A 124 -4.99 -45.65 -16.49
N ALA A 125 -5.49 -45.60 -17.73
CA ALA A 125 -6.07 -46.76 -18.40
C ALA A 125 -5.02 -47.84 -18.71
N LYS A 126 -3.86 -47.45 -19.25
CA LYS A 126 -2.76 -48.36 -19.62
C LYS A 126 -2.24 -49.17 -18.43
N HIS A 127 -2.18 -48.55 -17.25
CA HIS A 127 -1.61 -49.18 -16.06
C HIS A 127 -2.67 -49.64 -15.04
N GLY A 128 -3.97 -49.48 -15.34
CA GLY A 128 -5.05 -49.87 -14.43
C GLY A 128 -4.97 -49.14 -13.08
N ILE A 129 -4.54 -47.88 -13.07
CA ILE A 129 -4.33 -47.12 -11.83
C ILE A 129 -5.68 -46.86 -11.17
N GLN A 130 -5.91 -47.44 -10.00
CA GLN A 130 -7.14 -47.21 -9.25
C GLN A 130 -7.19 -45.77 -8.73
N PRO A 131 -8.35 -45.11 -8.73
CA PRO A 131 -8.49 -43.73 -8.24
C PRO A 131 -7.94 -43.50 -6.83
N LYS A 132 -8.06 -44.51 -5.95
CA LYS A 132 -7.54 -44.46 -4.57
C LYS A 132 -6.00 -44.36 -4.48
N ASN A 133 -5.29 -44.69 -5.57
CA ASN A 133 -3.84 -44.64 -5.67
C ASN A 133 -3.35 -43.36 -6.36
N ILE A 134 -4.25 -42.46 -6.76
CA ILE A 134 -3.90 -41.17 -7.36
C ILE A 134 -3.82 -40.16 -6.23
N ILE A 135 -2.59 -39.76 -5.89
CA ILE A 135 -2.33 -38.76 -4.87
C ILE A 135 -1.90 -37.44 -5.51
N ASN A 136 -2.40 -36.33 -4.96
CA ASN A 136 -1.87 -35.02 -5.31
C ASN A 136 -0.60 -34.78 -4.50
N MET A 137 0.54 -34.66 -5.19
CA MET A 137 1.81 -34.32 -4.59
C MET A 137 2.36 -33.09 -5.31
N ASP A 138 2.47 -31.98 -4.60
CA ASP A 138 3.12 -30.78 -5.10
C ASP A 138 4.29 -30.39 -4.20
N GLN A 139 5.14 -29.54 -4.75
CA GLN A 139 6.22 -28.90 -4.01
C GLN A 139 5.83 -27.45 -3.77
N VAL A 140 5.74 -27.06 -2.50
CA VAL A 140 5.41 -25.67 -2.16
C VAL A 140 6.71 -24.89 -1.91
N PRO A 141 7.02 -23.86 -2.70
CA PRO A 141 8.16 -23.00 -2.41
C PRO A 141 7.88 -22.14 -1.17
N ARG A 142 8.79 -22.19 -0.21
CA ARG A 142 8.81 -21.35 0.98
C ARG A 142 9.91 -20.31 0.84
N TYR A 143 9.49 -19.05 0.69
CA TYR A 143 10.40 -17.92 0.51
C TYR A 143 10.95 -17.46 1.86
N PHE A 144 12.23 -17.07 1.89
CA PHE A 144 12.86 -16.51 3.10
C PHE A 144 12.37 -15.09 3.42
N GLU A 145 11.83 -14.39 2.42
CA GLU A 145 11.30 -13.04 2.58
C GLU A 145 9.84 -12.96 2.11
N THR A 146 9.03 -12.17 2.82
CA THR A 146 7.67 -11.86 2.38
C THR A 146 7.66 -10.63 1.50
N GLU A 147 7.31 -10.79 0.23
CA GLU A 147 7.13 -9.66 -0.68
C GLU A 147 5.85 -8.87 -0.35
N PRO A 148 5.90 -7.53 -0.28
CA PRO A 148 4.71 -6.74 -0.11
C PRO A 148 3.86 -6.79 -1.38
N LYS A 149 2.57 -7.12 -1.24
CA LYS A 149 1.63 -7.17 -2.36
C LYS A 149 0.78 -5.91 -2.51
N THR A 150 0.81 -5.02 -1.51
CA THR A 150 -0.03 -3.82 -1.46
C THR A 150 0.73 -2.61 -0.92
N THR A 151 0.35 -1.44 -1.41
CA THR A 151 0.85 -0.13 -0.96
C THR A 151 -0.26 0.92 -1.01
N ILE A 152 -0.12 1.97 -0.20
CA ILE A 152 -0.95 3.16 -0.30
C ILE A 152 -0.41 4.03 -1.43
N THR A 153 -1.23 4.28 -2.46
CA THR A 153 -0.89 5.12 -3.62
C THR A 153 -2.10 5.91 -4.09
N THR A 154 -1.90 6.84 -5.02
CA THR A 154 -2.97 7.65 -5.61
C THR A 154 -3.97 6.75 -6.34
N ARG A 155 -5.26 6.98 -6.09
CA ARG A 155 -6.35 6.31 -6.79
C ARG A 155 -6.22 6.55 -8.30
N GLY A 156 -6.50 5.53 -9.10
CA GLY A 156 -6.38 5.61 -10.55
C GLY A 156 -4.97 5.38 -11.08
N SER A 157 -3.96 5.11 -10.23
CA SER A 157 -2.62 4.71 -10.70
C SER A 157 -2.73 3.49 -11.63
N ARG A 158 -2.28 3.65 -12.88
CA ARG A 158 -2.29 2.61 -13.92
C ARG A 158 -1.38 1.44 -13.55
N GLU A 159 -0.22 1.75 -12.99
CA GLU A 159 0.77 0.78 -12.58
C GLU A 159 1.16 0.99 -11.12
N VAL A 160 1.22 -0.11 -10.37
CA VAL A 160 1.64 -0.13 -8.97
C VAL A 160 2.91 -0.95 -8.87
N LEU A 161 4.04 -0.25 -8.88
CA LEU A 161 5.36 -0.85 -8.74
C LEU A 161 5.68 -1.11 -7.27
N LEU A 162 6.14 -2.33 -6.98
CA LEU A 162 6.69 -2.70 -5.68
C LEU A 162 8.04 -3.36 -5.90
N ARG A 163 9.08 -2.70 -5.36
CA ARG A 163 10.45 -3.16 -5.41
C ARG A 163 10.60 -4.41 -4.54
N LYS A 164 11.25 -5.41 -5.09
CA LYS A 164 11.58 -6.67 -4.43
C LYS A 164 12.93 -6.57 -3.72
N GLY A 165 13.07 -7.32 -2.63
CA GLY A 165 14.35 -7.50 -1.96
C GLY A 165 15.32 -8.30 -2.83
N GLY A 166 16.63 -8.08 -2.69
CA GLY A 166 17.64 -8.83 -3.46
C GLY A 166 17.61 -10.34 -3.19
N SER A 167 17.06 -10.76 -2.05
CA SER A 167 16.89 -12.15 -1.67
C SER A 167 15.44 -12.65 -1.82
N SER A 168 14.55 -11.89 -2.46
CA SER A 168 13.12 -12.23 -2.49
C SER A 168 12.80 -13.51 -3.27
N HIS A 169 13.72 -13.94 -4.13
CA HIS A 169 13.63 -15.19 -4.88
C HIS A 169 14.30 -16.38 -4.18
N LYS A 170 15.05 -16.15 -3.08
CA LYS A 170 15.61 -17.25 -2.30
C LYS A 170 14.46 -17.97 -1.58
N ARG A 171 14.45 -19.29 -1.75
CA ARG A 171 13.40 -20.17 -1.24
C ARG A 171 13.97 -21.55 -0.96
N PHE A 172 13.32 -22.28 -0.07
CA PHE A 172 13.47 -23.71 0.06
C PHE A 172 12.16 -24.39 -0.35
N THR A 173 12.24 -25.68 -0.67
CA THR A 173 11.08 -26.47 -1.07
C THR A 173 10.65 -27.32 0.12
N ALA A 174 9.35 -27.33 0.40
CA ALA A 174 8.74 -28.28 1.33
C ALA A 174 7.85 -29.25 0.54
N THR A 175 7.80 -30.49 1.01
CA THR A 175 6.92 -31.58 0.56
C THR A 175 5.92 -31.91 1.66
#